data_AF-A0A497CFR8-F1
#
_entry.id   AF-A0A497CFR8-F1
#
_cell.length_a   1.000
_cell.length_b   1.000
_cell.length_c   1.000
_cell.angle_alpha   90.00
_cell.angle_beta   90.00
_cell.angle_gamma   90.00
#
_symmetry.space_group_name_H-M   'P 1'
#
loop_
_entity.id
_entity.type
_entity.pdbx_description
1 polymer ?
#
loop_
_entity_poly.entity_id
_entity_poly.type
_entity_poly.pdbx_seq_one_letter_code
_entity_poly.pdbx_strand_id
1 'polypeptide(L)'
;MSWIKVIPFEEATGKLKQIYKKIKGPNNHIDNVLSIHSLRPHTLTGHMSLYKNTLHHSNNTFPNWFLELLGTYTSYLNKCDYCYKHHFTGMKRFLND
;
A
#
# COMPACT_ATOMS: atom_id res chain seq x y z
N MET A 1 -7.24 -1.09 12.46
CA MET A 1 -7.33 -2.37 11.70
C MET A 1 -8.71 -2.44 11.06
N SER A 2 -8.88 -3.14 9.94
CA SER A 2 -10.19 -3.25 9.28
C SER A 2 -11.19 -4.09 10.10
N TRP A 3 -12.48 -3.84 9.91
CA TRP A 3 -13.59 -4.55 10.59
C TRP A 3 -14.05 -5.81 9.83
N ILE A 4 -13.56 -6.04 8.62
CA ILE A 4 -13.88 -7.23 7.82
C ILE A 4 -12.92 -8.39 8.13
N LYS A 5 -13.33 -9.61 7.78
CA LYS A 5 -12.43 -10.76 7.74
C LYS A 5 -11.28 -10.49 6.76
N VAL A 6 -10.05 -10.70 7.22
CA VAL A 6 -8.83 -10.64 6.42
C VAL A 6 -8.17 -12.02 6.45
N ILE A 7 -7.71 -12.51 5.29
CA ILE A 7 -7.00 -13.79 5.19
C ILE A 7 -5.50 -13.50 5.27
N PRO A 8 -4.78 -14.01 6.30
CA PRO A 8 -3.34 -13.77 6.44
C PRO A 8 -2.53 -14.48 5.35
N PHE A 9 -1.25 -14.14 5.25
CA PHE A 9 -0.37 -14.72 4.23
C PHE A 9 -0.36 -16.25 4.31
N GLU A 10 -0.23 -16.79 5.52
CA GLU A 10 -0.07 -18.21 5.85
C GLU A 10 -1.27 -19.04 5.38
N GLU A 11 -2.49 -18.49 5.54
CA GLU A 11 -3.74 -19.14 5.15
C GLU A 11 -4.16 -18.87 3.69
N ALA A 12 -3.53 -17.90 3.03
CA ALA A 12 -3.87 -17.58 1.65
C ALA A 12 -3.56 -18.76 0.72
N THR A 13 -4.51 -19.04 -0.18
CA THR A 13 -4.41 -20.08 -1.21
C THR A 13 -4.65 -19.51 -2.61
N GLY A 14 -4.43 -20.33 -3.64
CA GLY A 14 -4.75 -20.00 -5.03
C GLY A 14 -4.22 -18.64 -5.49
N LYS A 15 -5.09 -17.86 -6.16
CA LYS A 15 -4.76 -16.54 -6.73
C LYS A 15 -4.30 -15.53 -5.66
N LEU A 16 -4.90 -15.55 -4.47
CA LEU A 16 -4.50 -14.63 -3.40
C LEU A 16 -3.05 -14.86 -2.97
N LYS A 17 -2.67 -16.12 -2.71
CA LYS A 17 -1.30 -16.48 -2.32
C LYS A 17 -0.28 -16.09 -3.39
N GLN A 18 -0.62 -16.27 -4.66
CA GLN A 18 0.24 -15.86 -5.78
C GLN A 18 0.48 -14.35 -5.79
N ILE A 19 -0.56 -13.54 -5.55
CA ILE A 19 -0.42 -12.08 -5.46
C ILE A 19 0.42 -11.71 -4.23
N TYR A 20 0.10 -12.28 -3.06
CA TYR A 20 0.83 -12.04 -1.82
C TYR A 20 2.32 -12.36 -1.91
N LYS A 21 2.71 -13.46 -2.56
CA LYS A 21 4.12 -13.79 -2.82
C LYS A 21 4.89 -12.69 -3.54
N LYS A 22 4.22 -11.88 -4.38
CA LYS A 22 4.82 -10.80 -5.16
C LYS A 22 4.92 -9.46 -4.40
N ILE A 23 4.07 -9.25 -3.41
CA ILE A 23 3.94 -7.95 -2.73
C ILE A 23 4.39 -7.97 -1.27
N LYS A 24 4.70 -9.15 -0.72
CA LYS A 24 5.11 -9.28 0.68
C LYS A 24 6.39 -8.50 0.98
N GLY A 25 6.43 -7.88 2.15
CA GLY A 25 7.64 -7.37 2.76
C GLY A 25 8.49 -8.48 3.41
N PRO A 26 9.49 -8.08 4.22
CA PRO A 26 10.23 -8.99 5.09
C PRO A 26 9.28 -9.83 5.97
N ASN A 27 9.70 -11.05 6.31
CA ASN A 27 8.95 -11.95 7.20
C ASN A 27 7.50 -12.22 6.75
N ASN A 28 7.26 -12.20 5.43
CA ASN A 28 5.94 -12.39 4.81
C ASN A 28 4.87 -11.36 5.22
N HIS A 29 5.28 -10.21 5.75
CA HIS A 29 4.36 -9.13 6.09
C HIS A 29 3.59 -8.65 4.85
N ILE A 30 2.27 -8.51 4.97
CA ILE A 30 1.41 -7.85 3.99
C ILE A 30 0.87 -6.59 4.66
N ASP A 31 1.14 -5.43 4.06
CA ASP A 31 0.62 -4.16 4.56
C ASP A 31 -0.90 -4.21 4.71
N ASN A 32 -1.43 -3.62 5.78
CA ASN A 32 -2.85 -3.72 6.10
C ASN A 32 -3.74 -3.26 4.93
N VAL A 33 -3.36 -2.18 4.24
CA VAL A 33 -4.09 -1.67 3.06
C VAL A 33 -4.14 -2.65 1.88
N LEU A 34 -3.17 -3.55 1.77
CA LEU A 34 -3.17 -4.61 0.76
C LEU A 34 -3.94 -5.84 1.27
N SER A 35 -3.82 -6.13 2.56
CA SER A 35 -4.48 -7.26 3.20
C SER A 35 -6.02 -7.15 3.17
N ILE A 36 -6.59 -5.94 3.28
CA ILE A 36 -8.05 -5.74 3.24
C ILE A 36 -8.70 -6.16 1.91
N HIS A 37 -7.92 -6.33 0.85
CA HIS A 37 -8.39 -6.87 -0.42
C HIS A 37 -8.44 -8.41 -0.46
N SER A 38 -8.13 -9.12 0.64
CA SER A 38 -7.97 -10.59 0.68
C SER A 38 -9.20 -11.34 0.19
N LEU A 39 -10.41 -10.84 0.48
CA LEU A 39 -11.67 -11.47 0.09
C LEU A 39 -11.99 -11.25 -1.41
N ARG A 40 -11.33 -10.28 -2.06
CA ARG A 40 -11.53 -9.92 -3.47
C ARG A 40 -10.19 -9.69 -4.17
N PRO A 41 -9.40 -10.73 -4.45
CA PRO A 41 -8.02 -10.59 -4.94
C PRO A 41 -7.86 -9.80 -6.25
N HIS A 42 -8.91 -9.73 -7.08
CA HIS A 42 -8.91 -8.89 -8.30
C HIS A 42 -8.81 -7.39 -7.97
N THR A 43 -9.40 -6.94 -6.87
CA THR A 43 -9.31 -5.54 -6.42
C THR A 43 -7.90 -5.21 -5.91
N LEU A 44 -7.20 -6.18 -5.31
CA LEU A 44 -5.78 -6.02 -4.93
C LEU A 44 -4.89 -5.79 -6.16
N THR A 45 -5.14 -6.51 -7.25
CA THR A 45 -4.42 -6.29 -8.50
C THR A 45 -4.64 -4.86 -9.01
N GLY A 46 -5.89 -4.39 -9.05
CA GLY A 46 -6.20 -3.02 -9.45
C GLY A 46 -5.56 -1.96 -8.56
N HIS A 47 -5.59 -2.17 -7.24
CA HIS A 47 -4.90 -1.31 -6.26
C HIS A 47 -3.42 -1.19 -6.62
N MET A 48 -2.72 -2.32 -6.76
CA MET A 48 -1.28 -2.32 -7.03
C MET A 48 -0.92 -1.68 -8.36
N SER A 49 -1.73 -1.87 -9.39
CA SER A 49 -1.54 -1.23 -10.69
C SER A 49 -1.61 0.29 -10.58
N LEU A 50 -2.68 0.83 -9.97
CA LEU A 50 -2.83 2.27 -9.80
C LEU A 50 -1.74 2.83 -8.87
N TYR A 51 -1.53 2.22 -7.71
CA TYR A 51 -0.52 2.63 -6.74
C TYR A 51 0.88 2.75 -7.36
N LYS A 52 1.35 1.72 -8.07
CA LYS A 52 2.67 1.74 -8.70
C LYS A 52 2.76 2.77 -9.82
N ASN A 53 1.72 2.89 -10.65
CA ASN A 53 1.72 3.86 -11.74
C ASN A 53 1.68 5.31 -11.23
N THR A 54 0.97 5.57 -10.13
CA THR A 54 0.87 6.91 -9.56
C THR A 54 2.12 7.32 -8.79
N LEU A 55 2.65 6.44 -7.94
CA LEU A 55 3.71 6.82 -6.99
C LEU A 55 5.12 6.37 -7.39
N HIS A 56 5.27 5.29 -8.17
CA HIS A 56 6.55 4.61 -8.37
C HIS A 56 6.90 4.34 -9.84
N HIS A 57 6.21 4.97 -10.78
CA HIS A 57 6.47 4.76 -12.20
C HIS A 57 7.75 5.50 -12.62
N SER A 58 8.59 4.87 -13.45
CA SER A 58 9.87 5.44 -13.89
C SER A 58 9.73 6.74 -14.70
N ASN A 59 8.56 6.98 -15.28
CA ASN A 59 8.25 8.19 -16.03
C ASN A 59 7.73 9.35 -15.16
N ASN A 60 7.58 9.13 -13.84
CA ASN A 60 7.24 10.21 -12.92
C ASN A 60 8.41 11.22 -12.86
N THR A 61 8.12 12.51 -12.98
CA THR A 61 9.12 13.58 -12.96
C THR A 61 9.27 14.23 -11.58
N PHE A 62 8.28 14.08 -10.70
CA PHE A 62 8.36 14.53 -9.33
C PHE A 62 9.21 13.58 -8.47
N PRO A 63 9.99 14.10 -7.50
CA PRO A 63 10.73 13.25 -6.59
C PRO A 63 9.78 12.47 -5.67
N ASN A 64 10.20 11.26 -5.25
CA ASN A 64 9.37 10.36 -4.45
C ASN A 64 8.83 10.99 -3.16
N TRP A 65 9.65 11.80 -2.46
CA TRP A 65 9.20 12.47 -1.24
C TRP A 65 8.01 13.41 -1.52
N PHE A 66 7.97 14.06 -2.68
CA PHE A 66 6.90 14.99 -3.04
C PHE A 66 5.61 14.24 -3.35
N LEU A 67 5.70 13.09 -4.02
CA LEU A 67 4.55 12.22 -4.25
C LEU A 67 3.98 11.68 -2.92
N GLU A 68 4.84 11.30 -1.98
CA GLU A 68 4.42 10.92 -0.62
C GLU A 68 3.85 12.11 0.19
N LEU A 69 4.35 13.33 -0.02
CA LEU A 69 3.77 14.55 0.56
C LEU A 69 2.34 14.77 0.06
N LEU A 70 2.08 14.60 -1.25
CA LEU A 70 0.73 14.72 -1.81
C LEU A 70 -0.22 13.68 -1.19
N GLY A 71 0.23 12.44 -1.02
CA GLY A 71 -0.51 11.39 -0.32
C GLY A 71 -0.79 11.75 1.14
N THR A 72 0.23 12.25 1.85
CA THR A 72 0.14 12.69 3.26
C THR A 72 -0.86 13.83 3.43
N TYR A 73 -0.74 14.88 2.61
CA TYR A 73 -1.58 16.07 2.72
C TYR A 73 -3.04 15.77 2.35
N THR A 74 -3.27 15.00 1.29
CA THR A 74 -4.62 14.53 0.92
C THR A 74 -5.24 13.69 2.05
N SER A 75 -4.44 12.84 2.68
CA SER A 75 -4.89 12.02 3.81
C SER A 75 -5.24 12.85 5.04
N TYR A 76 -4.46 13.90 5.33
CA TYR A 76 -4.72 14.85 6.40
C TYR A 76 -6.05 15.58 6.18
N LEU A 77 -6.29 16.10 4.97
CA LEU A 77 -7.55 16.78 4.62
C LEU A 77 -8.76 15.85 4.79
N ASN A 78 -8.61 14.57 4.45
CA ASN A 78 -9.68 13.57 4.57
C ASN A 78 -9.75 12.89 5.94
N LYS A 79 -8.93 13.30 6.92
CA LYS A 79 -8.87 12.70 8.27
C LYS A 79 -8.67 11.16 8.22
N CYS A 80 -7.88 10.66 7.26
CA CYS A 80 -7.50 9.25 7.20
C CYS A 80 -6.20 9.01 7.98
N ASP A 81 -6.31 8.62 9.25
CA ASP A 81 -5.15 8.38 10.12
C ASP A 81 -4.18 7.33 9.59
N TYR A 82 -4.70 6.23 9.03
CA TYR A 82 -3.86 5.16 8.47
C TYR A 82 -3.06 5.68 7.28
N CYS A 83 -3.76 6.33 6.33
CA CYS A 83 -3.16 6.84 5.11
C CYS A 83 -2.12 7.90 5.43
N TYR A 84 -2.44 8.82 6.36
CA TYR A 84 -1.52 9.87 6.82
C TYR A 84 -0.25 9.26 7.39
N LYS A 85 -0.35 8.35 8.36
CA LYS A 85 0.83 7.72 8.98
C LYS A 85 1.67 6.93 8.00
N HIS A 86 1.02 6.20 7.08
CA HIS A 86 1.70 5.40 6.07
C HIS A 86 2.51 6.28 5.10
N HIS A 87 1.86 7.27 4.47
CA HIS A 87 2.53 8.17 3.52
C HIS A 87 3.56 9.08 4.21
N PHE A 88 3.27 9.56 5.42
CA PHE A 88 4.23 10.38 6.17
C PHE A 88 5.51 9.61 6.49
N THR A 89 5.40 8.33 6.88
CA THR A 89 6.56 7.46 7.09
C THR A 89 7.38 7.27 5.81
N GLY A 90 6.69 7.09 4.67
CA GLY A 90 7.33 7.00 3.36
C GLY A 90 8.06 8.29 2.97
N MET A 91 7.42 9.43 3.19
CA MET A 91 7.97 10.77 2.94
C MET A 91 9.25 10.99 3.76
N LYS A 92 9.20 10.75 5.07
CA LYS A 92 10.35 10.87 5.98
C LYS A 92 11.55 10.02 5.53
N ARG A 93 11.29 8.77 5.16
CA ARG A 93 12.33 7.87 4.63
C ARG A 93 13.01 8.45 3.38
N PHE A 94 12.27 9.08 2.47
CA PHE A 94 12.86 9.71 1.28
C PHE A 94 13.57 11.05 1.58
N LEU A 95 13.24 11.70 2.69
CA LEU A 95 13.92 12.91 3.17
C LEU A 95 15.15 12.61 4.05
N ASN A 96 15.37 11.35 4.44
CA ASN A 96 16.36 10.92 5.43
C ASN A 96 16.17 11.56 6.83
N ASP A 97 14.90 11.66 7.25
CA ASP A 97 14.44 12.15 8.57
C ASP A 97 13.74 11.02 9.35
#